data_AF-A0A220S6C1-F1
#
_entry.id   AF-A0A220S6C1-F1
#
_cell.length_a   1.000
_cell.length_b   1.000
_cell.length_c   1.000
_cell.angle_alpha   90.00
_cell.angle_beta   90.00
_cell.angle_gamma   90.00
#
_symmetry.space_group_name_H-M   'P 1'
#
loop_
_entity.id
_entity.type
_entity.pdbx_description
1 polymer ?
#
loop_
_entity_poly.entity_id
_entity_poly.type
_entity_poly.pdbx_seq_one_letter_code
_entity_poly.pdbx_strand_id
1 'polypeptide(L)'
;MPKIIVFAVLAVLIFCFVPFLHQVNYNIRYTSYGIGGVMLFYSIYDYIFHASVEFLFDKKTNSIYKVYLFSIKKRLMALDEMTIINTAEYGDMTYAIGKKREQFLKNYPISDAFSGSKRSIKRETEYAEHILSPLLQFVNSP
;
A
#
# COMPACT_ATOMS: atom_id res chain seq x y z
N MET A 1 7.55 0.76 5.43
CA MET A 1 8.31 -0.07 4.48
C MET A 1 9.62 -0.69 5.03
N PRO A 2 10.57 0.02 5.70
CA PRO A 2 11.86 -0.59 6.03
C PRO A 2 11.78 -1.75 7.05
N LYS A 3 10.79 -1.71 7.95
CA LYS A 3 10.61 -2.72 9.00
C LYS A 3 10.27 -4.12 8.43
N ILE A 4 9.52 -4.20 7.33
CA ILE A 4 9.03 -5.46 6.74
C ILE A 4 10.17 -6.23 6.08
N ILE A 5 11.04 -5.52 5.35
CA ILE A 5 12.21 -6.09 4.70
C ILE A 5 13.15 -6.68 5.76
N VAL A 6 13.30 -6.03 6.91
CA VAL A 6 14.12 -6.53 8.02
C VAL A 6 13.58 -7.86 8.57
N PHE A 7 12.27 -8.00 8.77
CA PHE A 7 11.67 -9.27 9.23
C PHE A 7 11.79 -10.39 8.20
N ALA A 8 11.60 -10.08 6.92
CA ALA A 8 11.79 -11.04 5.83
C ALA A 8 13.25 -11.51 5.74
N VAL A 9 14.22 -10.59 5.82
CA VAL A 9 15.65 -10.92 5.80
C VAL A 9 16.05 -11.75 7.02
N LEU A 10 15.54 -11.41 8.22
CA LEU A 10 15.75 -12.21 9.43
C LEU A 10 15.21 -13.63 9.29
N ALA A 11 14.02 -13.80 8.74
CA ALA A 11 13.45 -15.12 8.51
C ALA A 11 14.30 -15.94 7.53
N VAL A 12 14.74 -15.34 6.42
CA VAL A 12 15.64 -16.00 5.44
C VAL A 12 16.97 -16.36 6.07
N LEU A 13 17.56 -15.49 6.90
CA LEU A 13 18.79 -15.78 7.62
C LEU A 13 18.62 -16.97 8.56
N ILE A 14 17.50 -17.07 9.29
CA ILE A 14 17.21 -18.23 10.14
C ILE A 14 17.14 -19.51 9.29
N PHE A 15 16.42 -19.51 8.18
CA PHE A 15 16.33 -20.66 7.28
C PHE A 15 17.67 -21.04 6.64
N CYS A 16 18.54 -20.07 6.35
CA CYS A 16 19.86 -20.30 5.77
C CYS A 16 20.90 -20.75 6.80
N PHE A 17 20.89 -20.24 8.05
CA PHE A 17 21.92 -20.52 9.04
C PHE A 17 21.63 -21.74 9.94
N VAL A 18 20.36 -21.98 10.32
CA VAL A 18 19.95 -23.15 11.12
C VAL A 18 20.37 -24.51 10.52
N PRO A 19 20.40 -24.73 9.19
CA PRO A 19 20.90 -25.99 8.63
C PRO A 19 22.41 -26.20 8.84
N PHE A 20 23.22 -25.14 8.94
CA PHE A 20 24.67 -25.23 9.16
C PHE A 20 25.07 -25.45 10.62
N LEU A 21 24.16 -25.19 11.56
CA LEU A 21 24.37 -25.42 12.99
C LEU A 21 24.14 -26.90 13.36
N HIS A 22 25.01 -27.78 12.86
CA HIS A 22 24.90 -29.23 12.99
C HIS A 22 25.00 -29.73 14.44
N GLN A 23 25.57 -28.95 15.36
CA GLN A 23 25.72 -29.28 16.78
C GLN A 23 24.48 -28.93 17.63
N VAL A 24 23.45 -28.32 17.04
CA VAL A 24 22.28 -27.84 17.78
C VAL A 24 21.24 -28.95 17.92
N ASN A 25 20.71 -29.11 19.13
CA ASN A 25 19.69 -30.09 19.49
C ASN A 25 18.48 -30.04 18.53
N TYR A 26 17.95 -31.21 18.16
CA TYR A 26 16.83 -31.37 17.22
C TYR A 26 15.64 -30.49 17.58
N ASN A 27 15.24 -30.45 18.86
CA ASN A 27 14.11 -29.65 19.33
C ASN A 27 14.31 -28.14 19.09
N ILE A 28 15.55 -27.66 19.20
CA ILE A 28 15.89 -26.25 19.02
C ILE A 28 15.80 -25.87 17.53
N ARG A 29 16.23 -26.76 16.61
CA ARG A 29 16.12 -26.53 15.16
C ARG A 29 14.67 -26.47 14.68
N TYR A 30 13.79 -27.36 15.17
CA TYR A 30 12.37 -27.30 14.78
C TYR A 30 11.68 -26.05 15.34
N THR A 31 12.01 -25.67 16.56
CA THR A 31 11.47 -24.45 17.16
C THR A 31 11.91 -23.21 16.38
N SER A 32 13.17 -23.12 15.96
CA SER A 32 13.65 -21.97 15.16
C SER A 32 13.01 -21.90 13.77
N TYR A 33 12.77 -23.02 13.10
CA TYR A 33 12.02 -23.04 11.85
C TYR A 33 10.55 -22.60 12.04
N GLY A 34 9.92 -23.00 13.14
CA GLY A 34 8.58 -22.51 13.50
C GLY A 34 8.55 -20.98 13.63
N ILE A 35 9.50 -20.42 14.37
CA ILE A 35 9.62 -18.95 14.55
C ILE A 35 9.90 -18.26 13.21
N GLY A 36 10.85 -18.77 12.42
CA GLY A 36 11.16 -18.23 11.09
C GLY A 36 9.96 -18.27 10.16
N GLY A 37 9.19 -19.36 10.18
CA GLY A 37 7.95 -19.51 9.42
C GLY A 37 6.91 -18.46 9.79
N VAL A 38 6.64 -18.26 11.09
CA VAL A 38 5.69 -17.23 11.55
C VAL A 38 6.12 -15.83 11.14
N MET A 39 7.40 -15.48 11.26
CA MET A 39 7.93 -14.19 10.82
C MET A 39 7.80 -13.99 9.31
N LEU A 40 8.02 -15.04 8.53
CA LEU A 40 7.90 -15.02 7.08
C LEU A 40 6.44 -14.84 6.65
N PHE A 41 5.51 -15.57 7.27
CA PHE A 41 4.07 -15.39 7.06
C PHE A 41 3.61 -13.98 7.41
N TYR A 42 4.04 -13.43 8.55
CA TYR A 42 3.70 -12.06 8.94
C TYR A 42 4.23 -11.05 7.92
N SER A 43 5.46 -11.23 7.45
CA SER A 43 6.08 -10.35 6.46
C SER A 43 5.36 -10.42 5.10
N ILE A 44 4.97 -11.62 4.66
CA ILE A 44 4.18 -11.81 3.44
C ILE A 44 2.81 -11.18 3.58
N TYR A 45 2.10 -11.42 4.68
CA TYR A 45 0.80 -10.84 4.93
C TYR A 45 0.90 -9.31 4.90
N ASP A 46 1.79 -8.72 5.69
CA ASP A 46 1.96 -7.27 5.72
C ASP A 46 2.38 -6.72 4.35
N TYR A 47 3.26 -7.42 3.62
CA TYR A 47 3.59 -7.07 2.24
C TYR A 47 2.35 -7.10 1.33
N ILE A 48 1.50 -8.12 1.38
CA ILE A 48 0.29 -8.17 0.53
C ILE A 48 -0.68 -7.02 0.85
N PHE A 49 -0.80 -6.62 2.12
CA PHE A 49 -1.72 -5.55 2.53
C PHE A 49 -1.12 -4.14 2.37
N HIS A 50 0.20 -3.97 2.49
CA HIS A 50 0.89 -2.68 2.36
C HIS A 50 1.57 -2.45 0.99
N ALA A 51 1.84 -3.49 0.19
CA ALA A 51 2.45 -3.33 -1.12
C ALA A 51 1.41 -2.75 -2.08
N SER A 52 1.61 -1.46 -2.36
CA SER A 52 1.06 -0.67 -3.46
C SER A 52 -0.31 -1.12 -3.93
N VAL A 53 -1.32 -0.54 -3.30
CA VAL A 53 -2.65 -0.49 -3.87
C VAL A 53 -2.57 0.35 -5.15
N GLU A 54 -2.54 -0.29 -6.31
CA GLU A 54 -2.67 0.41 -7.58
C GLU A 54 -4.16 0.66 -7.86
N PHE A 55 -4.49 1.89 -8.21
CA PHE A 55 -5.84 2.25 -8.63
C PHE A 55 -5.89 2.25 -10.15
N LEU A 56 -6.77 1.44 -10.72
CA LEU A 56 -7.02 1.38 -12.14
C LEU A 56 -8.32 2.12 -12.45
N PHE A 57 -8.19 3.22 -13.20
CA PHE A 57 -9.30 4.04 -13.67
C PHE A 57 -9.67 3.60 -15.08
N ASP A 58 -10.83 2.96 -15.25
CA ASP A 58 -11.29 2.51 -16.56
C ASP A 58 -12.48 3.36 -17.03
N LYS A 59 -12.25 4.15 -18.08
CA LYS A 59 -13.26 5.01 -18.69
C LYS A 59 -14.27 4.21 -19.53
N LYS A 60 -13.90 3.05 -20.09
CA LYS A 60 -14.82 2.23 -20.89
C LYS A 60 -15.90 1.59 -20.03
N THR A 61 -15.54 1.16 -18.83
CA THR A 61 -16.47 0.51 -17.87
C THR A 61 -17.00 1.47 -16.81
N ASN A 62 -16.66 2.77 -16.93
CA ASN A 62 -17.01 3.83 -15.96
C ASN A 62 -16.78 3.37 -14.51
N SER A 63 -15.62 2.76 -14.24
CA SER A 63 -15.36 2.08 -12.98
C SER A 63 -13.92 2.25 -12.51
N ILE A 64 -13.77 2.44 -11.20
CA ILE A 64 -12.50 2.50 -10.50
C ILE A 64 -12.27 1.17 -9.81
N TYR A 65 -11.14 0.54 -10.09
CA TYR A 65 -10.74 -0.74 -9.53
C TYR A 65 -9.56 -0.58 -8.59
N LYS A 66 -9.62 -1.25 -7.44
CA LYS A 66 -8.48 -1.50 -6.57
C LYS A 66 -7.78 -2.73 -7.09
N VAL A 67 -6.54 -2.58 -7.56
CA VAL A 67 -5.71 -3.71 -7.97
C VAL A 67 -4.89 -4.12 -6.76
N TYR A 68 -5.06 -5.38 -6.35
CA TYR A 68 -4.20 -6.04 -5.37
C TYR A 68 -3.11 -6.83 -6.09
N LEU A 69 -2.09 -7.23 -5.34
CA LEU A 69 -1.04 -8.13 -5.83
C LEU A 69 -1.66 -9.38 -6.48
N PHE A 70 -1.09 -9.83 -7.61
CA PHE A 70 -1.60 -10.95 -8.43
C PHE A 70 -2.88 -10.65 -9.24
N SER A 71 -3.04 -9.40 -9.69
CA SER A 71 -4.10 -8.98 -10.65
C SER A 71 -5.54 -9.14 -10.16
N ILE A 72 -5.76 -9.31 -8.85
CA ILE A 72 -7.10 -9.33 -8.27
C ILE A 72 -7.64 -7.91 -8.27
N LYS A 73 -8.59 -7.64 -9.17
CA LYS A 73 -9.26 -6.34 -9.30
C LYS A 73 -10.55 -6.35 -8.51
N LYS A 74 -10.66 -5.48 -7.51
CA LYS A 74 -11.92 -5.25 -6.78
C LYS A 74 -12.49 -3.91 -7.22
N ARG A 75 -13.72 -3.91 -7.75
CA ARG A 75 -14.43 -2.66 -8.08
C ARG A 75 -14.69 -1.86 -6.81
N LEU A 76 -14.24 -0.61 -6.78
CA LEU A 76 -14.43 0.31 -5.65
C LEU A 76 -15.71 1.14 -5.83
N MET A 77 -15.77 1.89 -6.95
CA MET A 77 -16.85 2.81 -7.26
C MET A 77 -16.92 3.08 -8.76
N ALA A 78 -17.98 3.74 -9.21
CA ALA A 78 -18.07 4.26 -10.57
C ALA A 78 -17.24 5.55 -10.71
N LEU A 79 -16.76 5.85 -11.92
CA LEU A 79 -15.81 6.95 -12.16
C LEU A 79 -16.50 8.32 -12.09
N ASP A 80 -17.80 8.37 -12.37
CA ASP A 80 -18.69 9.54 -12.19
C ASP A 80 -19.01 9.88 -10.73
N GLU A 81 -18.92 8.90 -9.83
CA GLU A 81 -19.16 9.07 -8.39
C GLU A 81 -17.90 9.46 -7.60
N MET A 82 -16.77 9.63 -8.30
CA MET A 82 -15.47 9.94 -7.71
C MET A 82 -15.39 11.39 -7.21
N THR A 83 -14.99 11.57 -5.95
CA THR A 83 -14.66 12.89 -5.38
C THR A 83 -13.29 12.85 -4.71
N ILE A 84 -12.48 13.90 -4.93
CA ILE A 84 -11.20 14.07 -4.23
C ILE A 84 -11.47 14.75 -2.89
N ILE A 85 -10.99 14.13 -1.82
CA ILE A 85 -11.08 14.61 -0.45
C ILE A 85 -9.67 14.91 0.02
N ASN A 86 -9.44 16.14 0.47
CA ASN A 86 -8.20 16.51 1.13
C ASN A 86 -8.40 16.30 2.62
N THR A 87 -7.71 15.31 3.19
CA THR A 87 -7.77 15.03 4.62
C THR A 87 -6.47 15.49 5.25
N ALA A 88 -6.56 16.50 6.13
CA ALA A 88 -5.48 16.95 6.97
C ALA A 88 -5.56 16.21 8.31
N GLU A 89 -4.83 15.10 8.43
CA GLU A 89 -4.70 14.39 9.71
C GLU A 89 -3.40 14.81 10.38
N TYR A 90 -3.49 15.35 11.60
CA TYR A 90 -2.34 15.75 12.42
C TYR A 90 -1.34 16.73 11.77
N GLY A 91 -1.79 17.55 10.82
CA GLY A 91 -0.95 18.55 10.12
C GLY A 91 -0.23 18.01 8.89
N ASP A 92 -0.42 16.72 8.57
CA ASP A 92 0.00 16.13 7.31
C ASP A 92 -1.19 16.08 6.33
N MET A 93 -0.96 16.54 5.11
CA MET A 93 -1.96 16.56 4.04
C MET A 93 -1.95 15.21 3.31
N THR A 94 -3.11 14.57 3.22
CA THR A 94 -3.32 13.36 2.40
C THR A 94 -4.43 13.61 1.39
N TYR A 95 -4.19 13.20 0.14
CA TYR A 95 -5.21 13.17 -0.89
C TYR A 95 -5.86 11.79 -0.86
N ALA A 96 -7.18 11.76 -0.73
CA ALA A 96 -7.98 10.55 -0.77
C ALA A 96 -9.08 10.67 -1.82
N ILE A 97 -9.49 9.53 -2.37
CA ILE A 97 -10.68 9.45 -3.22
C ILE A 97 -11.81 8.82 -2.40
N GLY A 98 -12.95 9.48 -2.38
CA GLY A 98 -14.18 8.98 -1.77
C GLY A 98 -15.34 8.99 -2.75
N LYS A 99 -16.41 8.30 -2.37
CA LYS A 99 -17.67 8.28 -3.12
C LYS A 99 -18.47 9.54 -2.78
N LYS A 100 -18.95 10.28 -3.78
CA LYS A 100 -19.70 11.56 -3.61
C LYS A 100 -20.84 11.53 -2.57
N ARG A 101 -21.50 10.39 -2.39
CA ARG A 101 -22.59 10.20 -1.41
C ARG A 101 -22.18 9.54 -0.08
N GLU A 102 -20.97 8.94 0.00
CA GLU A 102 -20.46 8.20 1.17
C GLU A 102 -19.04 8.66 1.59
N GLN A 103 -18.71 9.92 1.34
CA GLN A 103 -17.38 10.53 1.55
C GLN A 103 -16.84 10.52 2.99
N PHE A 104 -17.63 10.06 3.97
CA PHE A 104 -17.20 9.89 5.36
C PHE A 104 -17.17 8.41 5.79
N LEU A 105 -17.75 7.50 5.00
CA LEU A 105 -17.73 6.07 5.28
C LEU A 105 -16.60 5.34 4.56
N LYS A 106 -16.25 5.76 3.33
CA LYS A 106 -15.28 5.05 2.49
C LYS A 106 -14.37 6.03 1.77
N ASN A 107 -13.22 6.28 2.38
CA ASN A 107 -12.16 7.11 1.82
C ASN A 107 -10.95 6.22 1.53
N TYR A 108 -10.41 6.34 0.33
CA TYR A 108 -9.27 5.57 -0.13
C TYR A 108 -8.11 6.54 -0.35
N PRO A 109 -7.07 6.54 0.51
CA PRO A 109 -5.91 7.41 0.31
C PRO A 109 -5.22 7.03 -1.01
N ILE A 110 -4.94 8.05 -1.82
CA ILE A 110 -4.24 7.91 -3.11
C ILE A 110 -2.82 8.47 -3.05
N SER A 111 -2.53 9.33 -2.09
CA SER A 111 -1.20 9.86 -1.85
C SER A 111 -0.63 9.37 -0.51
N ASP A 112 0.69 9.41 -0.40
CA ASP A 112 1.36 9.43 0.88
C ASP A 112 0.95 10.67 1.69
N ALA A 113 1.21 10.64 3.00
CA ALA A 113 1.12 11.79 3.88
C ALA A 113 2.21 12.82 3.54
N PHE A 114 1.79 14.03 3.21
CA PHE A 114 2.67 15.17 2.96
C PHE A 114 2.75 16.03 4.23
N SER A 115 3.92 16.07 4.84
CA SER A 115 4.21 16.99 5.94
C SER A 115 4.52 18.40 5.45
N GLY A 116 4.47 19.38 6.35
CA GLY A 116 4.86 20.78 6.08
C GLY A 116 6.37 21.03 5.87
N SER A 117 7.18 19.99 5.71
CA SER A 117 8.62 20.15 5.45
C SER A 117 8.91 20.57 4.00
N LYS A 118 9.94 21.40 3.75
CA LYS A 118 10.27 21.89 2.39
C LYS A 118 10.41 20.79 1.33
N ARG A 119 10.98 19.63 1.71
CA ARG A 119 11.12 18.46 0.81
C ARG A 119 9.77 17.81 0.51
N SER A 120 8.89 17.75 1.50
CA SER A 120 7.55 17.18 1.37
C SER A 120 6.64 18.08 0.52
N ILE A 121 6.70 19.40 0.72
CA ILE A 121 5.99 20.38 -0.12
C ILE A 121 6.38 20.22 -1.60
N LYS A 122 7.68 20.04 -1.90
CA LYS A 122 8.13 19.80 -3.29
C LYS A 122 7.54 18.51 -3.88
N ARG A 123 7.51 17.43 -3.09
CA ARG A 123 6.88 16.15 -3.49
C ARG A 123 5.38 16.31 -3.70
N GLU A 124 4.71 17.10 -2.86
CA GLU A 124 3.29 17.39 -2.99
C GLU A 124 3.00 18.15 -4.28
N THR A 125 3.79 19.20 -4.60
CA THR A 125 3.63 19.95 -5.84
C THR A 125 3.88 19.09 -7.08
N GLU A 126 4.91 18.24 -7.06
CA GLU A 126 5.20 17.30 -8.15
C GLU A 126 4.05 16.29 -8.32
N TYR A 127 3.49 15.79 -7.21
CA TYR A 127 2.34 14.89 -7.23
C TYR A 127 1.07 15.57 -7.77
N ALA A 128 0.80 16.80 -7.36
CA ALA A 128 -0.35 17.57 -7.83
C ALA A 128 -0.28 17.84 -9.34
N GLU A 129 0.91 18.19 -9.85
CA GLU A 129 1.12 18.52 -11.26
C GLU A 129 1.14 17.28 -12.16
N HIS A 130 1.86 16.21 -11.77
CA HIS A 130 2.07 15.06 -12.64
C HIS A 130 1.03 13.94 -12.45
N ILE A 131 0.37 13.84 -11.30
CA ILE A 131 -0.59 12.77 -11.01
C ILE A 131 -2.00 13.34 -10.90
N LEU A 132 -2.22 14.32 -10.01
CA LEU A 132 -3.57 14.79 -9.68
C LEU A 132 -4.23 15.53 -10.85
N SER A 133 -3.51 16.45 -11.48
CA SER A 133 -4.03 17.25 -12.60
C SER A 133 -4.39 16.38 -13.83
N PRO A 134 -3.52 15.49 -14.33
CA PRO A 134 -3.88 14.57 -15.41
C PRO A 134 -5.04 13.63 -15.05
N LEU A 135 -5.11 13.17 -13.80
CA LEU A 135 -6.20 12.30 -13.34
C LEU A 135 -7.54 13.05 -13.34
N LEU A 136 -7.58 14.29 -12.86
CA LEU A 136 -8.77 15.14 -12.92
C LEU A 136 -9.20 15.46 -14.35
N GLN A 137 -8.24 15.71 -15.24
CA GLN A 137 -8.53 15.90 -16.67
C GLN A 137 -9.10 14.62 -17.29
N PHE A 138 -8.53 13.46 -16.98
CA PHE A 138 -9.01 12.17 -17.47
C PHE A 138 -10.45 11.87 -17.03
N VAL A 139 -10.80 12.19 -15.78
CA VAL A 139 -12.13 11.96 -15.21
C VAL A 139 -13.18 12.93 -15.76
N ASN A 140 -12.82 14.21 -15.94
CA ASN A 140 -13.75 15.23 -16.42
C ASN A 140 -13.85 15.33 -17.95
N SER A 141 -12.94 14.68 -18.69
CA SER A 141 -13.00 14.66 -20.15
C SER A 141 -14.16 13.76 -20.61
N PRO A 142 -15.04 14.23 -21.52
CA PRO A 142 -16.18 13.45 -22.03
C PRO A 142 -15.75 12.17 -22.74
#